data_AF-A0A8E0TSP9-F1
#
_entry.id   AF-A0A8E0TSP9-F1
#
_cell.length_a   1.000
_cell.length_b   1.000
_cell.length_c   1.000
_cell.angle_alpha   90.00
_cell.angle_beta   90.00
_cell.angle_gamma   90.00
#
_symmetry.space_group_name_H-M   'P 1'
#
loop_
_entity.id
_entity.type
_entity.pdbx_description
1 polymer ?
#
loop_
_entity_poly.entity_id
_entity_poly.type
_entity_poly.pdbx_seq_one_letter_code
_entity_poly.pdbx_strand_id
1 'polypeptide(L)' 'MTEAERIEALLDLVDAERSESADRSAQLTVLGLVERVGRNGYRPTTAGWNLLGERGRAFRTD' A
#
# COMPACT_ATOMS: atom_id res chain seq x y z
N MET A 1 -10.60 5.11 5.66
CA MET A 1 -9.98 4.28 4.61
C MET A 1 -10.70 2.95 4.45
N THR A 2 -11.52 2.87 3.41
CA THR A 2 -12.05 1.65 2.81
C THR A 2 -10.93 0.79 2.23
N GLU A 3 -11.23 -0.44 1.82
CA GLU A 3 -10.24 -1.31 1.18
C GLU A 3 -9.73 -0.75 -0.15
N ALA A 4 -10.62 -0.22 -1.00
CA ALA A 4 -10.23 0.41 -2.26
C ALA A 4 -9.29 1.60 -2.02
N GLU A 5 -9.58 2.43 -1.02
CA GLU A 5 -8.70 3.54 -0.64
C GLU A 5 -7.34 3.06 -0.12
N ARG A 6 -7.27 1.91 0.57
CA ARG A 6 -6.00 1.30 1.01
C ARG A 6 -5.17 0.84 -0.18
N ILE A 7 -5.81 0.20 -1.16
CA ILE A 7 -5.16 -0.28 -2.36
C ILE A 7 -4.60 0.89 -3.17
N GLU A 8 -5.40 1.93 -3.42
CA GLU A 8 -4.91 3.11 -4.14
C GLU A 8 -3.75 3.79 -3.41
N ALA A 9 -3.84 3.94 -2.09
CA ALA A 9 -2.75 4.51 -1.30
C ALA A 9 -1.47 3.65 -1.30
N LEU A 10 -1.60 2.32 -1.35
CA LEU A 10 -0.46 1.40 -1.49
C LEU A 10 0.15 1.49 -2.89
N LEU A 11 -0.67 1.63 -3.93
CA LEU A 11 -0.21 1.86 -5.31
C LEU A 11 0.52 3.19 -5.45
N ASP A 12 0.02 4.26 -4.80
CA ASP A 12 0.67 5.57 -4.74
C ASP A 12 2.10 5.52 -4.15
N LEU A 13 2.41 4.47 -3.37
CA LEU A 13 3.71 4.27 -2.75
C LEU A 13 4.69 3.43 -3.58
N VAL A 14 4.19 2.43 -4.31
CA VAL A 14 5.04 1.43 -5.00
C VAL A 14 5.22 1.69 -6.48
N ASP A 15 4.33 2.49 -7.08
CA ASP A 15 4.39 2.90 -8.47
C ASP A 15 5.18 4.21 -8.59
N ALA A 16 6.30 4.17 -9.31
CA ALA A 16 7.19 5.31 -9.49
C ALA A 16 6.56 6.46 -10.29
N GLU A 17 5.48 6.20 -11.05
CA GLU A 17 4.75 7.23 -11.79
C GLU A 17 3.67 7.90 -10.93
N ARG A 18 3.39 7.37 -9.73
CA ARG A 18 2.40 7.92 -8.80
C ARG A 18 3.04 8.79 -7.72
N SER A 19 2.22 9.66 -7.14
CA SER A 19 2.64 10.57 -6.07
C SER A 19 2.10 10.12 -4.73
N GLU A 20 3.02 9.87 -3.79
CA GLU A 20 2.69 9.51 -2.42
C GLU A 20 1.94 10.65 -1.70
N SER A 21 0.91 10.30 -0.92
CA SER A 21 0.25 11.21 0.02
C SER A 21 0.67 10.91 1.45
N ALA A 22 1.35 11.86 2.10
CA ALA A 22 1.85 11.70 3.47
C ALA A 22 0.75 11.34 4.49
N ASP A 23 -0.45 11.92 4.34
CA ASP A 23 -1.59 11.63 5.22
C ASP A 23 -2.08 10.18 5.04
N ARG A 24 -2.13 9.69 3.80
CA ARG A 24 -2.52 8.31 3.51
C ARG A 24 -1.45 7.32 3.98
N SER A 25 -0.16 7.64 3.80
CA SER A 25 0.96 6.83 4.30
C SER A 25 0.95 6.70 5.83
N ALA A 26 0.60 7.79 6.53
CA ALA A 26 0.42 7.75 7.99
C ALA A 26 -0.74 6.84 8.39
N GLN A 27 -1.88 6.91 7.70
CA GLN A 27 -3.03 6.03 7.95
C GLN A 27 -2.69 4.56 7.64
N LEU A 28 -1.96 4.27 6.56
CA LEU A 28 -1.50 2.91 6.24
C LEU A 28 -0.52 2.36 7.28
N THR A 29 0.28 3.24 7.90
CA THR A 29 1.17 2.87 9.01
C THR A 29 0.38 2.45 10.24
N VAL A 30 -0.68 3.20 10.60
CA VAL A 30 -1.59 2.83 11.71
C VAL A 30 -2.27 1.49 11.46
N LEU A 31 -2.60 1.18 10.20
CA LEU A 31 -3.19 -0.09 9.79
C LEU A 31 -2.19 -1.24 9.69
N GLY A 32 -0.89 -1.01 9.92
CA GLY A 32 0.17 -2.02 9.79
C GLY A 32 0.44 -2.49 8.36
N LEU A 33 -0.08 -1.78 7.36
CA LEU A 33 0.08 -2.11 5.93
C LEU A 33 1.38 -1.54 5.35
N VAL A 34 1.93 -0.52 5.98
CA VAL A 34 3.16 0.17 5.59
C VAL A 34 4.01 0.41 6.84
N GLU A 35 5.33 0.45 6.67
CA GLU A 35 6.26 0.90 7.71
C GLU A 35 7.13 2.06 7.21
N ARG A 36 7.55 2.92 8.15
CA ARG A 36 8.46 4.02 7.87
C ARG A 36 9.89 3.53 7.67
N VAL A 37 10.53 4.01 6.62
CA VAL A 37 11.94 3.77 6.30
C VAL A 37 12.68 5.10 6.29
N GLY A 38 13.45 5.37 7.34
CA GLY A 38 14.15 6.64 7.49
C GLY A 38 13.21 7.83 7.72
N ARG A 39 13.66 9.04 7.36
CA ARG A 39 12.97 10.29 7.74
C ARG A 39 11.70 10.56 6.91
N ASN A 40 11.71 10.20 5.63
CA ASN A 40 10.63 10.50 4.67
C ASN A 40 10.18 9.28 3.83
N GLY A 41 10.74 8.09 4.06
CA GLY A 41 10.40 6.91 3.26
C GLY A 41 9.32 6.07 3.92
N TYR A 42 8.56 5.39 3.09
CA TYR A 42 7.61 4.36 3.49
C TYR A 42 7.80 3.14 2.61
N ARG A 43 7.53 1.94 3.13
CA ARG A 43 7.46 0.72 2.32
C ARG A 43 6.31 -0.17 2.78
N PRO A 44 5.65 -0.90 1.88
CA PRO A 44 4.63 -1.85 2.29
C PRO A 44 5.22 -2.95 3.19
N THR A 45 4.47 -3.34 4.22
CA THR A 45 4.75 -4.56 4.99
C THR A 45 4.32 -5.78 4.20
N THR A 46 4.58 -6.98 4.72
CA THR A 46 4.02 -8.23 4.15
C THR A 46 2.50 -8.17 4.00
N ALA A 47 1.79 -7.58 4.97
CA ALA A 47 0.34 -7.43 4.90
C ALA A 47 -0.07 -6.46 3.77
N GLY A 48 0.66 -5.35 3.58
CA GLY A 48 0.43 -4.43 2.46
C GLY A 48 0.63 -5.09 1.10
N TRP A 49 1.71 -5.86 0.94
CA TRP A 49 1.95 -6.63 -0.28
C TRP A 49 0.90 -7.71 -0.53
N ASN A 50 0.44 -8.39 0.52
CA ASN A 50 -0.65 -9.37 0.39
C ASN A 50 -1.95 -8.71 -0.08
N LEU A 51 -2.32 -7.55 0.48
CA LEU A 51 -3.52 -6.81 0.06
C LEU A 51 -3.45 -6.39 -1.41
N LEU A 52 -2.29 -5.90 -1.88
CA LEU A 52 -2.07 -5.62 -3.30
C LEU A 52 -2.21 -6.89 -4.15
N GLY A 53 -1.65 -8.00 -3.67
CA GLY A 53 -1.63 -9.28 -4.38
C GLY A 53 -2.98 -10.00 -4.46
N GLU A 54 -3.86 -9.84 -3.47
CA GLU A 54 -5.21 -10.45 -3.48
C GLU A 54 -6.01 -10.05 -4.71
N ARG A 55 -5.87 -8.80 -5.15
CA ARG A 55 -6.53 -8.30 -6.37
C ARG A 55 -5.97 -8.94 -7.65
N GLY A 56 -4.69 -9.28 -7.67
CA GLY A 56 -4.06 -10.01 -8.78
C GLY A 56 -4.37 -11.51 -8.78
N ARG A 57 -4.51 -12.13 -7.60
CA ARG A 57 -4.86 -13.56 -7.47
C ARG A 57 -6.24 -13.90 -8.01
N ALA A 58 -7.19 -12.97 -7.98
CA ALA A 58 -8.52 -13.15 -8.56
C ALA A 58 -8.50 -13.43 -10.08
N PHE A 59 -7.41 -13.07 -10.78
CA PHE A 59 -7.21 -13.35 -12.21
C PHE A 59 -6.46 -14.65 -12.49
N ARG A 60 -6.03 -15.39 -11.46
CA ARG A 60 -5.37 -16.70 -11.65
C ARG A 60 -6.44 -17.72 -12.04
N THR A 61 -6.57 -17.94 -13.34
CA THR A 61 -7.36 -19.03 -13.91
C THR A 61 -6.52 -20.29 -13.72
N ASP A 62 -6.95 -21.17 -12.82
CA ASP A 62 -6.48 -22.57 -12.80
C ASP A 62 -6.92 -23.28 -14.10
#